data_AF-A0A8H6GBI7-F1
#
_entry.id   AF-A0A8H6GBI7-F1
#
_cell.length_a   1.000
_cell.length_b   1.000
_cell.length_c   1.000
_cell.angle_alpha   90.00
_cell.angle_beta   90.00
_cell.angle_gamma   90.00
#
_symmetry.space_group_name_H-M   'P 1'
#
loop_
_entity.id
_entity.type
_entity.pdbx_description
1 polymer ?
#
loop_
_entity_poly.entity_id
_entity_poly.type
_entity_poly.pdbx_seq_one_letter_code
_entity_poly.pdbx_strand_id
1 'polypeptide(L)'
;MEFQKPRLPPKAPRSTLKPSNVVTHDLEFYVHPNLVPDQDPCKGRLLRAAGPIREGTVLLVDTPYAIVPSVTSNEPLICSNLSCSRRVPQNGRAVRCEHACSKDVAWCNVACRATDKARHDFECSWLKKHAEPLRQKEGEYNFATVWHVVRLLATWNAELHSSNALVQQRHPWGAHFLRGWKAVDMCCAYLDSWPEVQIIHWKRLVHEYLSDATVLPPLLSAEQMLLLLCKEETNTFGLYPRATGSQPVNDNAAPRGESYGMALYPRAAQFNHSCLPNVTHQPDGQARMVYTAARDISKGEECMITYFDLTTHKDLTSRQNHTQEQFQFKCTCERCLKEEAEENIESYHLLINMKVLVVLAHPEPQSFNGSLFQMSVNELEAQGHQVQTSDLYSMKWKSEIDRTDFPNLSTDARLKVAYASRDSYKTGNLTEDVKTEQEKLLWADMVLIHFPLWWYTMPAILKGWVERVFSMGFTYGVGEHSEKHYGDRYGEGVFAGKRAMLVVTIGGREEHYSARGIAGHIDDLLYPINHGVLYYPGFQVLPSHVVYQTDRLDQAGFEKEAETLREKLRHLDTIEPIPYRPQNGGDYEMPTLTLKPGLEGKNATGFSIHIRDSGAAEGK
;
A
#
# COMPACT_ATOMS: atom_id res chain seq x y z
N MET A 1 -41.86 -27.40 17.52
CA MET A 1 -40.51 -27.94 17.29
C MET A 1 -39.58 -26.77 17.05
N GLU A 2 -38.97 -26.25 18.13
CA GLU A 2 -37.95 -25.20 18.06
C GLU A 2 -36.58 -25.85 17.88
N PHE A 3 -35.83 -25.41 16.88
CA PHE A 3 -34.47 -25.88 16.60
C PHE A 3 -33.45 -25.23 17.56
N GLN A 4 -32.83 -26.04 18.42
CA GLN A 4 -31.73 -25.64 19.29
C GLN A 4 -30.44 -25.39 18.48
N LYS A 5 -29.80 -24.23 18.71
CA LYS A 5 -28.46 -23.90 18.19
C LYS A 5 -27.37 -24.75 18.86
N PRO A 6 -26.24 -25.07 18.18
CA PRO A 6 -25.17 -25.89 18.74
C PRO A 6 -24.41 -25.15 19.86
N ARG A 7 -24.11 -25.85 20.97
CA ARG A 7 -23.25 -25.33 22.04
C ARG A 7 -21.78 -25.41 21.62
N LEU A 8 -21.09 -24.26 21.65
CA LEU A 8 -19.63 -24.18 21.53
C LEU A 8 -18.94 -24.90 22.70
N PRO A 9 -17.76 -25.53 22.48
CA PRO A 9 -17.02 -26.21 23.53
C PRO A 9 -16.53 -25.24 24.63
N PRO A 10 -16.34 -25.73 25.88
CA PRO A 10 -15.95 -24.88 26.99
C PRO A 10 -14.56 -24.27 26.75
N LYS A 11 -14.47 -22.95 26.99
CA LYS A 11 -13.22 -22.18 26.94
C LYS A 11 -12.20 -22.77 27.92
N ALA A 12 -11.01 -23.10 27.42
CA ALA A 12 -9.85 -23.41 28.24
C ALA A 12 -9.54 -22.25 29.22
N PRO A 13 -9.03 -22.53 30.44
CA PRO A 13 -8.87 -21.53 31.49
C PRO A 13 -7.95 -20.38 31.07
N ARG A 14 -8.32 -19.17 31.51
CA ARG A 14 -7.58 -17.93 31.29
C ARG A 14 -6.21 -17.99 31.98
N SER A 15 -5.15 -18.24 31.22
CA SER A 15 -3.82 -17.71 31.55
C SER A 15 -3.80 -16.24 31.14
N THR A 16 -4.08 -15.34 32.07
CA THR A 16 -4.01 -13.88 31.88
C THR A 16 -2.94 -13.34 32.82
N LEU A 17 -1.67 -13.48 32.44
CA LEU A 17 -0.60 -12.74 33.10
C LEU A 17 -0.46 -11.39 32.38
N LYS A 18 -0.85 -10.30 33.06
CA LYS A 18 -0.54 -8.93 32.63
C LYS A 18 0.99 -8.75 32.55
N PRO A 19 1.54 -7.84 31.73
CA PRO A 19 2.99 -7.62 31.63
C PRO A 19 3.67 -7.41 33.00
N SER A 20 3.00 -6.71 33.92
CA SER A 20 3.44 -6.49 35.31
C SER A 20 3.58 -7.74 36.16
N ASN A 21 2.93 -8.84 35.79
CA ASN A 21 2.93 -10.09 36.56
C ASN A 21 3.98 -11.10 36.04
N VAL A 22 4.50 -10.90 34.82
CA VAL A 22 5.61 -11.69 34.27
C VAL A 22 6.93 -10.99 34.50
N VAL A 23 6.98 -9.67 34.47
CA VAL A 23 8.24 -8.92 34.64
C VAL A 23 8.48 -8.62 36.13
N THR A 24 9.09 -9.56 36.85
CA THR A 24 9.65 -9.31 38.18
C THR A 24 11.12 -8.86 38.08
N HIS A 25 11.64 -8.23 39.14
CA HIS A 25 13.04 -7.79 39.17
C HIS A 25 14.03 -8.97 39.18
N ASP A 26 13.59 -10.17 39.54
CA ASP A 26 14.45 -11.34 39.74
C ASP A 26 14.52 -12.26 38.51
N LEU A 27 13.77 -11.95 37.44
CA LEU A 27 13.81 -12.71 36.19
C LEU A 27 14.98 -12.27 35.31
N GLU A 28 15.97 -13.16 35.17
CA GLU A 28 17.13 -12.98 34.29
C GLU A 28 16.72 -12.94 32.80
N PHE A 29 15.74 -13.73 32.41
CA PHE A 29 15.08 -13.69 31.09
C PHE A 29 13.75 -14.45 31.16
N TYR A 30 12.89 -14.30 30.15
CA TYR A 30 11.66 -15.07 30.03
C TYR A 30 11.38 -15.40 28.56
N VAL A 31 10.96 -16.63 28.27
CA VAL A 31 10.52 -17.06 26.93
C VAL A 31 9.15 -17.72 27.08
N HIS A 32 8.17 -17.23 26.31
CA HIS A 32 6.84 -17.81 26.28
C HIS A 32 6.89 -19.24 25.68
N PRO A 33 6.19 -20.23 26.24
CA PRO A 33 6.29 -21.64 25.78
C PRO A 33 5.90 -21.87 24.31
N ASN A 34 5.05 -21.01 23.75
CA ASN A 34 4.69 -21.08 22.34
C ASN A 34 5.64 -20.31 21.42
N LEU A 35 6.65 -19.59 21.92
CA LEU A 35 7.64 -18.92 21.08
C LEU A 35 8.82 -19.87 20.86
N VAL A 36 8.98 -20.36 19.64
CA VAL A 36 10.03 -21.34 19.30
C VAL A 36 10.89 -20.83 18.13
N PRO A 37 12.19 -21.12 18.13
CA PRO A 37 13.05 -20.88 16.97
C PRO A 37 12.70 -21.86 15.84
N ASP A 38 12.81 -21.38 14.61
CA ASP A 38 12.57 -22.14 13.39
C ASP A 38 13.41 -21.56 12.24
N GLN A 39 13.36 -22.17 11.06
CA GLN A 39 14.15 -21.77 9.90
C GLN A 39 13.29 -21.74 8.64
N ASP A 40 13.48 -20.70 7.83
CA ASP A 40 12.92 -20.56 6.50
C ASP A 40 14.06 -20.66 5.45
N PRO A 41 13.87 -21.38 4.33
CA PRO A 41 14.91 -21.57 3.32
C PRO A 41 15.41 -20.26 2.69
N CYS A 42 14.59 -19.21 2.67
CA CYS A 42 14.91 -17.93 2.05
C CYS A 42 15.28 -16.88 3.08
N LYS A 43 14.57 -16.80 4.21
CA LYS A 43 14.80 -15.79 5.26
C LYS A 43 15.85 -16.20 6.29
N GLY A 44 16.23 -17.48 6.33
CA GLY A 44 17.12 -18.01 7.35
C GLY A 44 16.39 -18.23 8.68
N ARG A 45 17.01 -17.84 9.79
CA ARG A 45 16.44 -18.06 11.13
C ARG A 45 15.21 -17.18 11.38
N LEU A 46 14.24 -17.70 12.12
CA LEU A 46 13.04 -16.96 12.53
C LEU A 46 12.49 -17.46 13.86
N LEU A 47 11.52 -16.71 14.40
CA LEU A 47 10.71 -17.13 15.55
C LEU A 47 9.28 -17.38 15.11
N ARG A 48 8.67 -18.46 15.59
CA ARG A 48 7.30 -18.87 15.23
C ARG A 48 6.48 -19.18 16.47
N ALA A 49 5.17 -18.98 16.35
CA ALA A 49 4.20 -19.42 17.35
C ALA A 49 3.89 -20.93 17.22
N ALA A 50 4.36 -21.77 18.14
CA ALA A 50 4.04 -23.21 18.20
C ALA A 50 2.57 -23.49 18.57
N GLY A 51 1.89 -22.50 19.13
CA GLY A 51 0.47 -22.49 19.48
C GLY A 51 -0.06 -21.06 19.50
N PRO A 52 -1.38 -20.84 19.59
CA PRO A 52 -1.96 -19.50 19.56
C PRO A 52 -1.44 -18.63 20.72
N ILE A 53 -1.18 -17.35 20.45
CA ILE A 53 -0.71 -16.36 21.42
C ILE A 53 -1.65 -15.15 21.34
N ARG A 54 -2.14 -14.67 22.49
CA ARG A 54 -3.09 -13.54 22.51
C ARG A 54 -2.38 -12.20 22.47
N GLU A 55 -3.04 -11.20 21.93
CA GLU A 55 -2.65 -9.81 22.04
C GLU A 55 -2.31 -9.43 23.49
N GLY A 56 -1.26 -8.61 23.67
CA GLY A 56 -0.78 -8.16 24.98
C GLY A 56 0.00 -9.21 25.77
N THR A 57 0.16 -10.43 25.26
CA THR A 57 0.97 -11.47 25.90
C THR A 57 2.45 -11.15 25.74
N VAL A 58 3.20 -11.16 26.84
CA VAL A 58 4.67 -11.08 26.80
C VAL A 58 5.21 -12.38 26.20
N LEU A 59 6.00 -12.24 25.14
CA LEU A 59 6.62 -13.35 24.39
C LEU A 59 8.04 -13.61 24.86
N LEU A 60 8.82 -12.55 25.04
CA LEU A 60 10.24 -12.60 25.38
C LEU A 60 10.58 -11.43 26.30
N VAL A 61 11.33 -11.71 27.37
CA VAL A 61 12.10 -10.69 28.11
C VAL A 61 13.56 -11.10 27.97
N ASP A 62 14.34 -10.30 27.26
CA ASP A 62 15.73 -10.62 26.96
C ASP A 62 16.69 -9.70 27.71
N THR A 63 17.75 -10.27 28.27
CA THR A 63 18.87 -9.55 28.87
C THR A 63 19.98 -9.34 27.85
N PRO A 64 20.66 -8.18 27.89
CA PRO A 64 21.72 -7.88 26.94
C PRO A 64 22.95 -8.74 27.24
N TYR A 65 23.62 -9.24 26.20
CA TYR A 65 24.93 -9.88 26.33
C TYR A 65 26.04 -8.83 26.49
N ALA A 66 25.93 -7.72 25.75
CA ALA A 66 26.73 -6.52 25.98
C ALA A 66 25.90 -5.28 25.70
N ILE A 67 26.25 -4.19 26.39
CA ILE A 67 25.56 -2.91 26.34
C ILE A 67 26.56 -1.78 26.45
N VAL A 68 26.39 -0.74 25.63
CA VAL A 68 27.11 0.54 25.76
C VAL A 68 26.09 1.69 25.83
N PRO A 69 26.36 2.74 26.61
CA PRO A 69 25.49 3.91 26.66
C PRO A 69 25.53 4.66 25.32
N SER A 70 24.52 5.49 25.08
CA SER A 70 24.58 6.46 23.98
C SER A 70 25.70 7.45 24.27
N VAL A 71 26.58 7.65 23.28
CA VAL A 71 27.78 8.49 23.39
C VAL A 71 27.56 9.90 22.81
N THR A 72 26.39 10.14 22.24
CA THR A 72 25.98 11.41 21.61
C THR A 72 25.00 12.22 22.45
N SER A 73 24.47 11.64 23.53
CA SER A 73 23.42 12.26 24.35
C SER A 73 23.95 12.81 25.68
N ASN A 74 23.39 13.95 26.11
CA ASN A 74 23.62 14.51 27.45
C ASN A 74 22.74 13.85 28.54
N GLU A 75 21.98 12.81 28.17
CA GLU A 75 21.12 12.05 29.07
C GLU A 75 21.92 11.21 30.10
N PRO A 76 21.27 10.72 31.16
CA PRO A 76 21.87 9.75 32.09
C PRO A 76 22.50 8.55 31.37
N LEU A 77 23.73 8.20 31.74
CA LEU A 77 24.45 7.04 31.21
C LEU A 77 23.80 5.74 31.68
N ILE A 78 24.22 4.62 31.10
CA ILE A 78 23.82 3.28 31.56
C ILE A 78 24.87 2.76 32.55
N CYS A 79 24.42 2.18 33.67
CA CYS A 79 25.30 1.51 34.62
C CYS A 79 26.11 0.45 33.90
N SER A 80 27.43 0.51 34.03
CA SER A 80 28.35 -0.36 33.31
C SER A 80 28.26 -1.81 33.76
N ASN A 81 27.76 -2.07 34.97
CA ASN A 81 27.42 -3.41 35.44
C ASN A 81 26.22 -3.97 34.66
N LEU A 82 26.45 -5.02 33.87
CA LEU A 82 25.47 -5.67 33.00
C LEU A 82 24.25 -6.22 33.77
N SER A 83 24.44 -6.69 34.99
CA SER A 83 23.35 -7.19 35.83
C SER A 83 22.51 -6.06 36.46
N CYS A 84 22.91 -4.80 36.30
CA CYS A 84 22.20 -3.64 36.82
C CYS A 84 21.57 -2.82 35.69
N SER A 85 22.39 -2.31 34.77
CA SER A 85 21.99 -1.53 33.59
C SER A 85 20.98 -0.39 33.82
N ARG A 86 20.83 0.07 35.07
CA ARG A 86 20.00 1.23 35.42
C ARG A 86 20.61 2.51 34.85
N ARG A 87 19.75 3.48 34.56
CA ARG A 87 20.21 4.82 34.18
C ARG A 87 20.90 5.50 35.37
N VAL A 88 22.11 6.00 35.14
CA VAL A 88 23.00 6.66 36.08
C VAL A 88 23.08 8.14 35.71
N PRO A 89 22.57 9.05 36.55
CA PRO A 89 22.70 10.48 36.31
C PRO A 89 24.16 10.88 36.13
N GLN A 90 24.43 11.78 35.20
CA GLN A 90 25.78 12.27 34.96
C GLN A 90 26.30 13.23 36.05
N ASN A 91 25.42 13.68 36.96
CA ASN A 91 25.80 14.46 38.15
C ASN A 91 26.60 13.60 39.16
N GLY A 92 27.35 14.22 40.07
CA GLY A 92 28.42 13.61 40.89
C GLY A 92 28.08 12.41 41.81
N ARG A 93 26.94 11.75 41.62
CA ARG A 93 26.54 10.49 42.28
C ARG A 93 27.01 9.23 41.54
N ALA A 94 27.49 9.36 40.30
CA ALA A 94 28.05 8.24 39.54
C ALA A 94 29.45 7.85 40.04
N VAL A 95 29.69 6.56 40.24
CA VAL A 95 31.05 6.03 40.48
C VAL A 95 31.76 5.92 39.14
N ARG A 96 32.99 6.44 39.06
CA ARG A 96 33.82 6.47 37.84
C ARG A 96 35.01 5.52 37.92
N CYS A 97 35.62 5.25 36.78
CA CYS A 97 36.84 4.45 36.70
C CYS A 97 38.00 5.22 37.35
N GLU A 98 38.77 4.54 38.20
CA GLU A 98 39.92 5.12 38.92
C GLU A 98 41.07 5.50 37.97
N HIS A 99 41.12 4.88 36.79
CA HIS A 99 42.10 5.18 35.75
C HIS A 99 41.63 6.24 34.74
N ALA A 100 40.42 6.79 34.92
CA ALA A 100 39.79 7.77 34.03
C ALA A 100 39.84 7.34 32.55
N CYS A 101 39.55 6.07 32.26
CA CYS A 101 39.69 5.49 30.92
C CYS A 101 38.70 6.07 29.89
N SER A 102 37.49 6.45 30.31
CA SER A 102 36.49 7.10 29.47
C SER A 102 35.44 7.79 30.36
N LYS A 103 34.88 8.91 29.87
CA LYS A 103 33.78 9.64 30.52
C LYS A 103 32.45 8.88 30.51
N ASP A 104 32.32 7.90 29.62
CA ASP A 104 31.07 7.15 29.40
C ASP A 104 30.99 5.86 30.24
N VAL A 105 32.07 5.53 30.96
CA VAL A 105 32.07 4.46 31.96
C VAL A 105 31.56 5.01 33.29
N ALA A 106 30.50 4.41 33.81
CA ALA A 106 29.82 4.82 35.03
C ALA A 106 29.17 3.64 35.75
N TRP A 107 29.21 3.62 37.08
CA TRP A 107 28.41 2.72 37.92
C TRP A 107 27.50 3.51 38.86
N CYS A 108 26.35 2.94 39.21
CA CYS A 108 25.41 3.59 40.13
C CYS A 108 25.90 3.60 41.59
N ASN A 109 26.80 2.69 41.96
CA ASN A 109 27.41 2.58 43.27
C ASN A 109 28.67 1.69 43.22
N VAL A 110 29.41 1.64 44.33
CA VAL A 110 30.67 0.89 44.46
C VAL A 110 30.47 -0.61 44.30
N ALA A 111 29.32 -1.16 44.75
CA ALA A 111 29.01 -2.58 44.60
C ALA A 111 28.86 -2.99 43.12
N CYS A 112 28.21 -2.15 42.30
CA CYS A 112 28.13 -2.38 40.85
C CYS A 112 29.50 -2.30 40.18
N ARG A 113 30.37 -1.37 40.60
CA ARG A 113 31.75 -1.31 40.10
C ARG A 113 32.53 -2.57 40.46
N ALA A 114 32.41 -3.05 41.69
CA ALA A 114 33.09 -4.27 42.13
C ALA A 114 32.58 -5.52 41.38
N THR A 115 31.28 -5.61 41.14
CA THR A 115 30.66 -6.72 40.39
C THR A 115 31.12 -6.73 38.93
N ASP A 116 31.29 -5.56 38.33
CA ASP A 116 31.68 -5.40 36.93
C ASP A 116 33.20 -5.50 36.67
N LYS A 117 34.00 -5.60 37.75
CA LYS A 117 35.45 -5.45 37.70
C LYS A 117 36.12 -6.31 36.62
N ALA A 118 35.76 -7.59 36.52
CA ALA A 118 36.39 -8.51 35.57
C ALA A 118 36.22 -8.09 34.10
N ARG A 119 35.03 -7.56 33.74
CA ARG A 119 34.79 -7.06 32.38
C ARG A 119 35.45 -5.71 32.17
N HIS A 120 35.36 -4.82 33.16
CA HIS A 120 35.97 -3.50 33.03
C HIS A 120 37.50 -3.55 32.96
N ASP A 121 38.15 -4.40 33.75
CA ASP A 121 39.61 -4.58 33.72
C ASP A 121 40.09 -5.01 32.31
N PHE A 122 39.28 -5.79 31.59
CA PHE A 122 39.57 -6.21 30.21
C PHE A 122 39.53 -5.04 29.22
N GLU A 123 38.54 -4.15 29.32
CA GLU A 123 38.36 -3.03 28.37
C GLU A 123 39.06 -1.72 28.78
N CYS A 124 39.49 -1.58 30.04
CA CYS A 124 39.93 -0.30 30.62
C CYS A 124 41.17 0.29 29.89
N SER A 125 42.19 -0.53 29.66
CA SER A 125 43.41 -0.10 28.94
C SER A 125 43.11 0.27 27.50
N TRP A 126 42.24 -0.49 26.84
CA TRP A 126 41.77 -0.22 25.48
C TRP A 126 41.04 1.12 25.41
N LEU A 127 40.06 1.35 26.29
CA LEU A 127 39.31 2.61 26.36
C LEU A 127 40.24 3.80 26.58
N LYS A 128 41.18 3.68 27.53
CA LYS A 128 42.12 4.76 27.84
C LYS A 128 43.01 5.13 26.65
N LYS A 129 43.39 4.14 25.84
CA LYS A 129 44.26 4.36 24.68
C LYS A 129 43.49 4.84 23.45
N HIS A 130 42.30 4.28 23.20
CA HIS A 130 41.64 4.38 21.90
C HIS A 130 40.36 5.21 21.89
N ALA A 131 39.70 5.48 23.04
CA ALA A 131 38.39 6.13 23.03
C ALA A 131 38.40 7.52 22.37
N GLU A 132 39.29 8.40 22.81
CA GLU A 132 39.37 9.76 22.25
C GLU A 132 39.93 9.79 20.81
N PRO A 133 41.04 9.09 20.48
CA PRO A 133 41.52 9.04 19.09
C PRO A 133 40.51 8.46 18.10
N LEU A 134 39.75 7.42 18.51
CA LEU A 134 38.74 6.80 17.66
C LEU A 134 37.59 7.78 17.38
N ARG A 135 37.11 8.52 18.38
CA ARG A 135 36.08 9.56 18.19
C ARG A 135 36.54 10.67 17.26
N GLN A 136 37.74 11.18 17.46
CA GLN A 136 38.27 12.28 16.66
C GLN A 136 38.46 11.90 15.18
N LYS A 137 38.86 10.65 14.91
CA LYS A 137 39.14 10.18 13.55
C LYS A 137 37.93 9.58 12.84
N GLU A 138 37.13 8.78 13.55
CA GLU A 138 36.09 7.93 12.97
C GLU A 138 34.66 8.34 13.39
N GLY A 139 34.54 9.24 14.36
CA GLY A 139 33.26 9.72 14.87
C GLY A 139 32.63 8.86 15.97
N GLU A 140 31.53 9.36 16.53
CA GLU A 140 30.85 8.79 17.68
C GLU A 140 30.20 7.42 17.40
N TYR A 141 29.66 7.23 16.19
CA TYR A 141 29.06 5.96 15.76
C TYR A 141 30.08 4.83 15.78
N ASN A 142 31.19 4.98 15.05
CA ASN A 142 32.25 3.98 14.98
C ASN A 142 32.88 3.73 16.36
N PHE A 143 33.01 4.76 17.20
CA PHE A 143 33.44 4.56 18.58
C PHE A 143 32.47 3.64 19.36
N ALA A 144 31.17 3.87 19.29
CA ALA A 144 30.18 3.07 19.99
C ALA A 144 30.16 1.62 19.50
N THR A 145 30.16 1.40 18.18
CA THR A 145 30.26 0.08 17.53
C THR A 145 31.50 -0.69 18.01
N VAL A 146 32.69 -0.10 17.88
CA VAL A 146 33.94 -0.79 18.23
C VAL A 146 34.03 -1.02 19.73
N TRP A 147 33.59 -0.07 20.57
CA TRP A 147 33.52 -0.29 22.01
C TRP A 147 32.55 -1.42 22.36
N HIS A 148 31.40 -1.50 21.69
CA HIS A 148 30.46 -2.59 21.90
C HIS A 148 31.08 -3.95 21.56
N VAL A 149 31.84 -4.06 20.47
CA VAL A 149 32.65 -5.24 20.14
C VAL A 149 33.64 -5.59 21.25
N VAL A 150 34.40 -4.62 21.78
CA VAL A 150 35.29 -4.86 22.94
C VAL A 150 34.52 -5.37 24.14
N ARG A 151 33.29 -4.89 24.35
CA ARG A 151 32.45 -5.27 25.48
C ARG A 151 31.80 -6.65 25.32
N LEU A 152 31.54 -7.09 24.09
CA LEU A 152 31.20 -8.48 23.75
C LEU A 152 32.35 -9.41 24.17
N LEU A 153 33.59 -9.04 23.82
CA LEU A 153 34.79 -9.80 24.17
C LEU A 153 35.06 -9.79 25.67
N ALA A 154 34.87 -8.65 26.35
CA ALA A 154 35.03 -8.55 27.80
C ALA A 154 34.06 -9.50 28.53
N THR A 155 32.82 -9.58 28.05
CA THR A 155 31.81 -10.49 28.60
C THR A 155 32.19 -11.94 28.34
N TRP A 156 32.63 -12.27 27.12
CA TRP A 156 33.11 -13.63 26.81
C TRP A 156 34.34 -14.03 27.62
N ASN A 157 35.30 -13.13 27.80
CA ASN A 157 36.47 -13.37 28.63
C ASN A 157 36.08 -13.67 30.08
N ALA A 158 35.11 -12.94 30.63
CA ALA A 158 34.60 -13.20 31.97
C ALA A 158 33.89 -14.57 32.06
N GLU A 159 33.17 -14.99 31.01
CA GLU A 159 32.59 -16.35 30.92
C GLU A 159 33.67 -17.44 30.95
N LEU A 160 34.78 -17.26 30.22
CA LEU A 160 35.87 -18.24 30.16
C LEU A 160 36.59 -18.42 31.51
N HIS A 161 36.66 -17.37 32.33
CA HIS A 161 37.41 -17.36 33.60
C HIS A 161 36.52 -17.53 34.84
N SER A 162 35.20 -17.61 34.66
CA SER A 162 34.29 -17.93 35.75
C SER A 162 34.36 -19.43 36.02
N SER A 163 34.96 -19.83 37.15
CA SER A 163 34.95 -21.20 37.69
C SER A 163 33.55 -21.69 38.05
N ASN A 164 32.60 -20.76 38.04
CA ASN A 164 31.20 -21.02 38.15
C ASN A 164 30.66 -21.44 36.77
N ALA A 165 30.61 -22.75 36.56
CA ALA A 165 29.55 -23.34 35.75
C ALA A 165 28.21 -22.95 36.42
N LEU A 166 27.80 -21.69 36.28
CA LEU A 166 26.59 -21.16 36.89
C LEU A 166 25.43 -21.86 36.21
N VAL A 167 24.99 -22.90 36.91
CA VAL A 167 23.61 -23.26 37.09
C VAL A 167 22.93 -23.46 35.74
N GLN A 168 23.12 -24.67 35.21
CA GLN A 168 22.11 -25.36 34.41
C GLN A 168 20.81 -25.51 35.23
N GLN A 169 20.19 -24.41 35.69
CA GLN A 169 18.78 -24.45 36.03
C GLN A 169 18.06 -24.62 34.69
N ARG A 170 17.72 -25.88 34.43
CA ARG A 170 16.78 -26.30 33.39
C ARG A 170 15.45 -25.60 33.67
N HIS A 171 15.31 -24.34 33.25
CA HIS A 171 14.00 -23.78 33.01
C HIS A 171 13.46 -24.50 31.78
N PRO A 172 12.38 -25.31 31.90
CA PRO A 172 11.88 -26.16 30.80
C PRO A 172 11.61 -25.37 29.51
N TRP A 173 11.28 -24.09 29.66
CA TRP A 173 10.78 -23.19 28.62
C TRP A 173 11.87 -22.53 27.76
N GLY A 174 13.14 -22.61 28.15
CA GLY A 174 14.26 -21.96 27.46
C GLY A 174 15.24 -22.92 26.77
N ALA A 175 14.93 -24.22 26.73
CA ALA A 175 15.84 -25.26 26.23
C ALA A 175 16.20 -25.11 24.74
N HIS A 176 15.36 -24.41 23.98
CA HIS A 176 15.52 -24.23 22.54
C HIS A 176 16.46 -23.07 22.16
N PHE A 177 16.87 -22.23 23.11
CA PHE A 177 17.72 -21.07 22.85
C PHE A 177 19.14 -21.27 23.36
N LEU A 178 20.12 -21.00 22.50
CA LEU A 178 21.52 -20.93 22.89
C LEU A 178 21.74 -19.78 23.89
N ARG A 179 22.79 -19.89 24.70
CA ARG A 179 23.18 -18.91 25.72
C ARG A 179 24.67 -18.58 25.64
N GLY A 180 25.03 -17.48 26.31
CA GLY A 180 26.41 -17.00 26.40
C GLY A 180 27.00 -16.70 25.04
N TRP A 181 28.34 -16.80 24.93
CA TRP A 181 29.04 -16.58 23.67
C TRP A 181 28.54 -17.44 22.51
N LYS A 182 28.08 -18.68 22.77
CA LYS A 182 27.53 -19.55 21.71
C LYS A 182 26.32 -18.95 21.01
N ALA A 183 25.51 -18.15 21.72
CA ALA A 183 24.38 -17.45 21.13
C ALA A 183 24.83 -16.28 20.26
N VAL A 184 25.86 -15.54 20.71
CA VAL A 184 26.49 -14.45 19.95
C VAL A 184 27.14 -14.99 18.67
N ASP A 185 27.80 -16.15 18.76
CA ASP A 185 28.46 -16.74 17.61
C ASP A 185 27.47 -17.19 16.52
N MET A 186 26.23 -17.50 16.90
CA MET A 186 25.15 -17.84 15.95
C MET A 186 24.41 -16.62 15.38
N CYS A 187 24.81 -15.39 15.74
CA CYS A 187 24.32 -14.18 15.07
C CYS A 187 24.75 -14.15 13.60
N CYS A 188 23.84 -13.67 12.75
CA CYS A 188 24.12 -13.52 11.33
C CYS A 188 25.16 -12.43 11.12
N ALA A 189 26.15 -12.64 10.27
CA ALA A 189 27.15 -11.61 9.92
C ALA A 189 26.87 -10.94 8.56
N TYR A 190 26.20 -11.66 7.65
CA TYR A 190 25.93 -11.22 6.27
C TYR A 190 27.15 -10.65 5.55
N LEU A 191 28.35 -11.21 5.79
CA LEU A 191 29.63 -10.68 5.27
C LEU A 191 29.56 -10.43 3.75
N ASP A 192 28.99 -11.37 3.00
CA ASP A 192 28.90 -11.31 1.54
C ASP A 192 27.82 -10.35 1.03
N SER A 193 26.95 -9.84 1.91
CA SER A 193 25.87 -8.89 1.57
C SER A 193 26.27 -7.43 1.81
N TRP A 194 27.35 -7.17 2.55
CA TRP A 194 27.82 -5.82 2.83
C TRP A 194 28.57 -5.21 1.64
N PRO A 195 28.44 -3.89 1.38
CA PRO A 195 29.24 -3.21 0.36
C PRO A 195 30.74 -3.36 0.62
N GLU A 196 31.52 -3.59 -0.44
CA GLU A 196 32.98 -3.80 -0.33
C GLU A 196 33.69 -2.65 0.39
N VAL A 197 33.26 -1.41 0.14
CA VAL A 197 33.79 -0.20 0.80
C VAL A 197 33.61 -0.27 2.32
N GLN A 198 32.48 -0.78 2.79
CA GLN A 198 32.18 -0.92 4.21
C GLN A 198 33.07 -2.01 4.85
N ILE A 199 33.25 -3.14 4.15
CA ILE A 199 34.16 -4.21 4.60
C ILE A 199 35.61 -3.72 4.69
N ILE A 200 36.08 -2.93 3.72
CA ILE A 200 37.42 -2.34 3.76
C ILE A 200 37.58 -1.40 4.95
N HIS A 201 36.57 -0.56 5.21
CA HIS A 201 36.54 0.32 6.37
C HIS A 201 36.61 -0.46 7.70
N TRP A 202 35.79 -1.50 7.86
CA TRP A 202 35.81 -2.32 9.07
C TRP A 202 37.11 -3.10 9.24
N LYS A 203 37.73 -3.60 8.16
CA LYS A 203 39.08 -4.18 8.22
C LYS A 203 40.11 -3.18 8.77
N ARG A 204 40.03 -1.90 8.36
CA ARG A 204 40.88 -0.84 8.92
C ARG A 204 40.63 -0.67 10.42
N LEU A 205 39.35 -0.59 10.83
CA LEU A 205 39.02 -0.45 12.25
C LEU A 205 39.54 -1.62 13.10
N VAL A 206 39.41 -2.84 12.60
CA VAL A 206 39.92 -4.05 13.27
C VAL A 206 41.44 -3.96 13.43
N HIS A 207 42.17 -3.61 12.37
CA HIS A 207 43.62 -3.52 12.39
C HIS A 207 44.11 -2.41 13.33
N GLU A 208 43.50 -1.22 13.26
CA GLU A 208 43.94 -0.05 14.03
C GLU A 208 43.53 -0.10 15.50
N TYR A 209 42.37 -0.67 15.82
CA TYR A 209 41.77 -0.55 17.16
C TYR A 209 41.54 -1.89 17.85
N LEU A 210 41.39 -3.02 17.16
CA LEU A 210 41.06 -4.31 17.80
C LEU A 210 42.20 -5.33 17.77
N SER A 211 43.31 -5.05 17.09
CA SER A 211 44.42 -5.99 16.90
C SER A 211 45.62 -5.75 17.83
N ASP A 212 45.55 -4.74 18.71
CA ASP A 212 46.64 -4.39 19.62
C ASP A 212 46.63 -5.26 20.90
N ALA A 213 47.45 -6.32 20.86
CA ALA A 213 47.62 -7.26 21.97
C ALA A 213 48.15 -6.63 23.27
N THR A 214 48.69 -5.41 23.24
CA THR A 214 49.20 -4.72 24.45
C THR A 214 48.09 -4.13 25.31
N VAL A 215 46.92 -3.85 24.72
CA VAL A 215 45.77 -3.24 25.43
C VAL A 215 44.49 -4.06 25.33
N LEU A 216 44.44 -5.07 24.46
CA LEU A 216 43.31 -5.98 24.30
C LEU A 216 43.81 -7.42 24.14
N PRO A 217 43.44 -8.37 25.03
CA PRO A 217 43.85 -9.76 24.89
C PRO A 217 43.39 -10.38 23.54
N PRO A 218 44.26 -11.11 22.82
CA PRO A 218 43.96 -11.63 21.48
C PRO A 218 43.08 -12.90 21.55
N LEU A 219 41.79 -12.72 21.81
CA LEU A 219 40.82 -13.84 21.87
C LEU A 219 40.39 -14.34 20.49
N LEU A 220 40.45 -13.49 19.47
CA LEU A 220 40.01 -13.76 18.10
C LEU A 220 41.09 -13.32 17.11
N SER A 221 41.16 -13.97 15.94
CA SER A 221 41.93 -13.48 14.81
C SER A 221 41.32 -12.20 14.23
N ALA A 222 42.07 -11.45 13.41
CA ALA A 222 41.55 -10.26 12.73
C ALA A 222 40.34 -10.58 11.83
N GLU A 223 40.33 -11.75 11.18
CA GLU A 223 39.19 -12.20 10.37
C GLU A 223 37.95 -12.49 11.23
N GLN A 224 38.13 -13.13 12.39
CA GLN A 224 37.05 -13.39 13.33
C GLN A 224 36.53 -12.10 13.99
N MET A 225 37.39 -11.11 14.23
CA MET A 225 37.01 -9.78 14.70
C MET A 225 36.17 -9.03 13.67
N LEU A 226 36.54 -9.10 12.39
CA LEU A 226 35.73 -8.54 11.31
C LEU A 226 34.34 -9.18 11.28
N LEU A 227 34.26 -10.51 11.36
CA LEU A 227 32.97 -11.21 11.43
C LEU A 227 32.15 -10.78 12.65
N LEU A 228 32.79 -10.60 13.81
CA LEU A 228 32.12 -10.12 15.03
C LEU A 228 31.57 -8.70 14.86
N LEU A 229 32.29 -7.82 14.19
CA LEU A 229 31.83 -6.47 13.88
C LEU A 229 30.62 -6.52 12.92
N CYS A 230 30.66 -7.36 11.89
CA CYS A 230 29.49 -7.55 11.02
C CYS A 230 28.27 -8.13 11.78
N LYS A 231 28.48 -9.02 12.76
CA LYS A 231 27.41 -9.51 13.63
C LYS A 231 26.83 -8.42 14.52
N GLU A 232 27.68 -7.53 15.02
CA GLU A 232 27.26 -6.37 15.83
C GLU A 232 26.31 -5.48 15.03
N GLU A 233 26.73 -5.03 13.85
CA GLU A 233 25.98 -4.10 13.00
C GLU A 233 24.60 -4.63 12.55
N THR A 234 24.45 -5.96 12.48
CA THR A 234 23.21 -6.61 12.00
C THR A 234 22.28 -7.08 13.11
N ASN A 235 22.75 -7.21 14.35
CA ASN A 235 21.99 -7.84 15.45
C ASN A 235 21.84 -6.94 16.68
N THR A 236 22.49 -5.78 16.72
CA THR A 236 22.40 -4.85 17.85
C THR A 236 21.12 -4.02 17.82
N PHE A 237 20.54 -3.82 19.00
CA PHE A 237 19.32 -3.05 19.20
C PHE A 237 19.63 -1.71 19.86
N GLY A 238 19.09 -0.64 19.30
CA GLY A 238 19.01 0.66 19.98
C GLY A 238 18.01 0.60 21.15
N LEU A 239 18.34 1.30 22.23
CA LEU A 239 17.48 1.41 23.40
C LEU A 239 16.74 2.73 23.36
N TYR A 240 15.42 2.66 23.18
CA TYR A 240 14.55 3.81 23.02
C TYR A 240 13.55 3.92 24.18
N PRO A 241 13.13 5.13 24.57
CA PRO A 241 12.20 5.30 25.69
C PRO A 241 10.79 4.79 25.40
N ARG A 242 10.36 4.72 24.14
CA ARG A 242 9.04 4.21 23.73
C ARG A 242 9.15 2.93 22.91
N ALA A 243 8.03 2.19 22.81
CA ALA A 243 7.96 0.93 22.08
C ALA A 243 8.16 1.13 20.58
N THR A 244 8.83 0.17 19.94
CA THR A 244 8.92 0.09 18.48
C THR A 244 7.79 -0.81 17.95
N GLY A 245 7.14 -0.39 16.85
CA GLY A 245 6.17 -1.21 16.13
C GLY A 245 4.73 -1.17 16.63
N SER A 246 4.32 -0.10 17.33
CA SER A 246 2.92 0.05 17.77
C SER A 246 1.98 0.16 16.57
N GLN A 247 1.02 -0.77 16.48
CA GLN A 247 -0.07 -0.75 15.51
C GLN A 247 -1.41 -0.45 16.23
N PRO A 248 -2.34 0.28 15.60
CA PRO A 248 -2.18 0.97 14.33
C PRO A 248 -1.15 2.11 14.43
N VAL A 249 -0.37 2.33 13.37
CA VAL A 249 0.46 3.55 13.23
C VAL A 249 -0.50 4.73 13.12
N ASN A 250 -0.80 5.36 14.25
CA ASN A 250 -1.59 6.59 14.28
C ASN A 250 -0.69 7.73 13.77
N ASP A 251 -1.18 8.59 12.87
CA ASP A 251 -0.42 9.74 12.39
C ASP A 251 0.00 10.71 13.52
N ASN A 252 -0.71 10.66 14.65
CA ASN A 252 -0.40 11.40 15.87
C ASN A 252 0.50 10.62 16.86
N ALA A 253 0.98 9.42 16.51
CA ALA A 253 1.88 8.66 17.36
C ALA A 253 3.24 9.36 17.44
N ALA A 254 3.67 9.64 18.67
CA ALA A 254 4.96 10.29 18.87
C ALA A 254 6.12 9.30 18.57
N PRO A 255 7.21 9.74 17.91
CA PRO A 255 8.34 8.90 17.53
C PRO A 255 8.95 8.16 18.71
N ARG A 256 9.67 7.05 18.55
CA ARG A 256 10.18 6.25 19.68
C ARG A 256 11.12 6.98 20.66
N GLY A 257 11.62 8.16 20.29
CA GLY A 257 12.52 9.02 21.07
C GLY A 257 13.98 8.82 20.68
N GLU A 258 14.90 9.50 21.38
CA GLU A 258 16.34 9.33 21.15
C GLU A 258 16.87 8.05 21.78
N SER A 259 17.85 7.43 21.11
CA SER A 259 18.54 6.26 21.65
C SER A 259 19.39 6.64 22.85
N TYR A 260 19.23 5.93 23.96
CA TYR A 260 20.05 6.11 25.17
C TYR A 260 21.12 5.02 25.35
N GLY A 261 21.21 4.08 24.42
CA GLY A 261 22.24 3.05 24.38
C GLY A 261 22.01 2.04 23.29
N MET A 262 22.95 1.12 23.12
CA MET A 262 22.84 0.01 22.18
C MET A 262 23.28 -1.29 22.85
N ALA A 263 22.60 -2.38 22.52
CA ALA A 263 22.85 -3.66 23.14
C ALA A 263 22.53 -4.84 22.21
N LEU A 264 23.32 -5.91 22.33
CA LEU A 264 23.05 -7.16 21.64
C LEU A 264 22.23 -8.07 22.55
N TYR A 265 21.10 -8.54 22.02
CA TYR A 265 20.18 -9.46 22.68
C TYR A 265 20.07 -10.74 21.82
N PRO A 266 20.87 -11.78 22.08
CA PRO A 266 21.01 -12.90 21.14
C PRO A 266 19.71 -13.68 20.84
N ARG A 267 18.73 -13.70 21.77
CA ARG A 267 17.45 -14.38 21.52
C ARG A 267 16.53 -13.48 20.70
N ALA A 268 16.45 -12.22 21.09
CA ALA A 268 15.71 -11.20 20.37
C ALA A 268 16.20 -10.94 18.94
N ALA A 269 17.50 -11.08 18.67
CA ALA A 269 18.07 -10.91 17.34
C ALA A 269 17.48 -11.90 16.30
N GLN A 270 16.75 -12.93 16.72
CA GLN A 270 16.10 -13.89 15.82
C GLN A 270 14.74 -13.42 15.30
N PHE A 271 14.18 -12.33 15.82
CA PHE A 271 12.97 -11.75 15.26
C PHE A 271 13.27 -11.13 13.88
N ASN A 272 12.53 -11.55 12.85
CA ASN A 272 12.61 -10.95 11.53
C ASN A 272 11.78 -9.66 11.42
N HIS A 273 12.09 -8.89 10.38
CA HIS A 273 11.42 -7.65 10.06
C HIS A 273 10.06 -7.85 9.38
N SER A 274 9.07 -7.03 9.74
CA SER A 274 7.87 -6.74 8.96
C SER A 274 7.46 -5.28 9.11
N CYS A 275 7.05 -4.63 8.01
CA CYS A 275 6.38 -3.32 8.05
C CYS A 275 4.92 -3.40 8.58
N LEU A 276 4.44 -4.61 8.85
CA LEU A 276 3.21 -4.93 9.55
C LEU A 276 3.53 -5.96 10.68
N PRO A 277 4.23 -5.54 11.74
CA PRO A 277 4.69 -6.45 12.78
C PRO A 277 3.53 -6.96 13.64
N ASN A 278 3.64 -8.20 14.12
CA ASN A 278 2.71 -8.79 15.09
C ASN A 278 3.31 -8.84 16.51
N VAL A 279 4.55 -8.36 16.69
CA VAL A 279 5.22 -8.21 17.98
C VAL A 279 5.77 -6.79 18.12
N THR A 280 5.50 -6.15 19.24
CA THR A 280 6.11 -4.87 19.66
C THR A 280 7.24 -5.12 20.65
N HIS A 281 8.20 -4.20 20.74
CA HIS A 281 9.25 -4.30 21.75
C HIS A 281 9.61 -2.97 22.40
N GLN A 282 9.99 -3.00 23.68
CA GLN A 282 10.43 -1.83 24.44
C GLN A 282 11.37 -2.23 25.59
N PRO A 283 12.39 -1.42 25.92
CA PRO A 283 13.16 -1.60 27.14
C PRO A 283 12.34 -1.38 28.41
N ASP A 284 12.60 -2.16 29.47
CA ASP A 284 11.90 -2.07 30.75
C ASP A 284 12.48 -1.06 31.76
N GLY A 285 13.44 -0.23 31.32
CA GLY A 285 14.16 0.73 32.17
C GLY A 285 15.39 0.15 32.91
N GLN A 286 15.63 -1.17 32.84
CA GLN A 286 16.85 -1.84 33.30
C GLN A 286 17.65 -2.41 32.12
N ALA A 287 17.38 -1.89 30.91
CA ALA A 287 17.91 -2.37 29.65
C ALA A 287 17.65 -3.86 29.38
N ARG A 288 16.57 -4.45 29.94
CA ARG A 288 16.02 -5.68 29.40
C ARG A 288 15.04 -5.30 28.30
N MET A 289 15.05 -6.04 27.20
CA MET A 289 14.12 -5.81 26.09
C MET A 289 12.89 -6.69 26.26
N VAL A 290 11.70 -6.10 26.29
CA VAL A 290 10.42 -6.79 26.47
C VAL A 290 9.67 -6.82 25.16
N TYR A 291 9.30 -8.01 24.71
CA TYR A 291 8.56 -8.26 23.47
C TYR A 291 7.14 -8.70 23.79
N THR A 292 6.16 -8.02 23.22
CA THR A 292 4.74 -8.22 23.50
C THR A 292 3.96 -8.43 22.20
N ALA A 293 3.00 -9.35 22.21
CA ALA A 293 2.14 -9.59 21.05
C ALA A 293 1.31 -8.33 20.76
N ALA A 294 1.45 -7.78 19.55
CA ALA A 294 0.75 -6.57 19.12
C ALA A 294 -0.69 -6.87 18.65
N ARG A 295 -0.97 -8.14 18.34
CA ARG A 295 -2.29 -8.70 18.04
C ARG A 295 -2.30 -10.18 18.40
N ASP A 296 -3.45 -10.83 18.25
CA ASP A 296 -3.51 -12.29 18.29
C ASP A 296 -2.61 -12.89 17.19
N ILE A 297 -1.81 -13.89 17.55
CA ILE A 297 -0.86 -14.61 16.69
C ILE A 297 -1.33 -16.05 16.59
N SER A 298 -1.52 -16.52 15.36
CA SER A 298 -2.00 -17.88 15.08
C SER A 298 -0.90 -18.92 15.26
N LYS A 299 -1.28 -20.18 15.54
CA LYS A 299 -0.33 -21.30 15.49
C LYS A 299 0.29 -21.37 14.09
N GLY A 300 1.61 -21.50 14.03
CA GLY A 300 2.37 -21.60 12.80
C GLY A 300 2.77 -20.24 12.22
N GLU A 301 2.28 -19.13 12.76
CA GLU A 301 2.59 -17.80 12.28
C GLU A 301 3.98 -17.33 12.76
N GLU A 302 4.72 -16.68 11.87
CA GLU A 302 6.02 -16.06 12.18
C GLU A 302 5.81 -14.87 13.11
N CYS A 303 6.57 -14.79 14.21
CA CYS A 303 6.60 -13.64 15.09
C CYS A 303 7.62 -12.64 14.55
N MET A 304 7.16 -11.45 14.15
CA MET A 304 7.98 -10.43 13.49
C MET A 304 7.88 -9.09 14.22
N ILE A 305 9.00 -8.38 14.28
CA ILE A 305 9.10 -7.01 14.78
C ILE A 305 9.34 -6.06 13.60
N THR A 306 9.27 -4.75 13.84
CA THR A 306 9.90 -3.78 12.93
C THR A 306 11.31 -3.46 13.44
N TYR A 307 12.24 -3.19 12.52
CA TYR A 307 13.63 -2.83 12.86
C TYR A 307 13.79 -1.32 13.05
N PHE A 308 12.88 -0.54 12.48
CA PHE A 308 12.89 0.91 12.49
C PHE A 308 11.54 1.46 12.93
N ASP A 309 11.50 2.76 13.14
CA ASP A 309 10.30 3.46 13.59
C ASP A 309 9.33 3.68 12.42
N LEU A 310 8.18 3.02 12.46
CA LEU A 310 7.15 3.15 11.42
C LEU A 310 6.49 4.53 11.44
N THR A 311 6.68 5.34 12.49
CA THR A 311 6.19 6.73 12.48
C THR A 311 7.06 7.66 11.66
N THR A 312 8.32 7.28 11.37
CA THR A 312 9.26 8.08 10.56
C THR A 312 9.34 7.60 9.11
N HIS A 313 9.16 6.30 8.86
CA HIS A 313 9.13 5.71 7.51
C HIS A 313 7.71 5.25 7.18
N LYS A 314 6.88 6.19 6.68
CA LYS A 314 5.44 5.96 6.49
C LYS A 314 5.10 5.32 5.14
N ASP A 315 5.66 5.82 4.05
CA ASP A 315 5.39 5.39 2.66
C ASP A 315 6.24 4.17 2.23
N LEU A 316 5.82 3.49 1.16
CA LEU A 316 6.49 2.28 0.67
C LEU A 316 7.96 2.53 0.33
N THR A 317 8.23 3.57 -0.45
CA THR A 317 9.57 3.91 -0.92
C THR A 317 10.54 4.14 0.24
N SER A 318 10.15 4.97 1.22
CA SER A 318 10.95 5.25 2.41
C SER A 318 11.26 4.00 3.21
N ARG A 319 10.29 3.09 3.38
CA ARG A 319 10.51 1.82 4.09
C ARG A 319 11.44 0.89 3.32
N GLN A 320 11.27 0.76 2.01
CA GLN A 320 12.13 -0.10 1.16
C GLN A 320 13.57 0.42 1.09
N ASN A 321 13.75 1.74 0.93
CA ASN A 321 15.07 2.36 0.95
C ASN A 321 15.77 2.13 2.30
N HIS A 322 15.05 2.31 3.41
CA HIS A 322 15.63 2.10 4.73
C HIS A 322 16.02 0.63 4.98
N THR A 323 15.20 -0.35 4.57
CA THR A 323 15.58 -1.76 4.67
C THR A 323 16.76 -2.11 3.78
N GLN A 324 16.84 -1.52 2.59
CA GLN A 324 17.94 -1.75 1.67
C GLN A 324 19.25 -1.13 2.18
N GLU A 325 19.24 0.11 2.64
CA GLU A 325 20.44 0.82 3.08
C GLU A 325 21.01 0.25 4.38
N GLN A 326 20.14 0.01 5.37
CA GLN A 326 20.59 -0.38 6.72
C GLN A 326 20.72 -1.90 6.87
N PHE A 327 19.92 -2.67 6.15
CA PHE A 327 19.81 -4.12 6.36
C PHE A 327 20.01 -4.95 5.08
N GLN A 328 20.26 -4.30 3.93
CA GLN A 328 20.61 -4.94 2.65
C GLN A 328 19.54 -5.92 2.11
N PHE A 329 18.25 -5.64 2.34
CA PHE A 329 17.16 -6.41 1.75
C PHE A 329 15.93 -5.56 1.37
N LYS A 330 15.13 -6.07 0.43
CA LYS A 330 13.80 -5.55 0.08
C LYS A 330 12.73 -6.26 0.91
N CYS A 331 11.89 -5.51 1.62
CA CYS A 331 10.83 -6.09 2.45
C CYS A 331 9.67 -6.61 1.59
N THR A 332 9.33 -7.89 1.76
CA THR A 332 8.23 -8.57 1.06
C THR A 332 7.06 -8.91 1.99
N CYS A 333 6.87 -8.13 3.07
CA CYS A 333 5.72 -8.33 3.95
C CYS A 333 4.40 -7.98 3.22
N GLU A 334 3.29 -8.49 3.74
CA GLU A 334 1.94 -8.30 3.16
C GLU A 334 1.63 -6.83 2.85
N ARG A 335 1.95 -5.91 3.78
CA ARG A 335 1.76 -4.47 3.57
C ARG A 335 2.56 -3.95 2.38
N CYS A 336 3.84 -4.29 2.27
CA CYS A 336 4.69 -3.81 1.18
C CYS A 336 4.26 -4.39 -0.17
N LEU A 337 3.90 -5.67 -0.22
CA LEU A 337 3.42 -6.30 -1.46
C LEU A 337 2.11 -5.68 -1.95
N LYS A 338 1.21 -5.35 -1.01
CA LYS A 338 -0.06 -4.69 -1.33
C LYS A 338 0.16 -3.28 -1.88
N GLU A 339 0.92 -2.45 -1.17
CA GLU A 339 1.22 -1.07 -1.60
C GLU A 339 1.98 -1.07 -2.94
N GLU A 340 2.91 -2.01 -3.16
CA GLU A 340 3.63 -2.14 -4.44
C GLU A 340 2.70 -2.51 -5.61
N ALA A 341 1.69 -3.35 -5.38
CA ALA A 341 0.70 -3.67 -6.40
C ALA A 341 -0.16 -2.46 -6.77
N GLU A 342 -0.55 -1.64 -5.79
CA GLU A 342 -1.33 -0.42 -5.97
C GLU A 342 -0.57 0.64 -6.78
N GLU A 343 0.70 0.93 -6.43
CA GLU A 343 1.56 1.88 -7.17
C GLU A 343 1.81 1.44 -8.61
N ASN A 344 1.98 0.13 -8.85
CA ASN A 344 2.18 -0.39 -10.20
C ASN A 344 0.94 -0.19 -11.08
N ILE A 345 -0.27 -0.41 -10.55
CA ILE A 345 -1.53 -0.22 -11.29
C ILE A 345 -1.68 1.25 -11.73
N GLU A 346 -1.47 2.20 -10.82
CA GLU A 346 -1.51 3.64 -11.14
C GLU A 346 -0.49 4.02 -12.24
N SER A 347 0.71 3.44 -12.19
CA SER A 347 1.75 3.69 -13.20
C SER A 347 1.39 3.17 -14.60
N TYR A 348 0.66 2.07 -14.70
CA TYR A 348 0.18 1.53 -15.99
C TYR A 348 -0.99 2.34 -16.56
N HIS A 349 -1.89 2.87 -15.73
CA HIS A 349 -2.98 3.75 -16.19
C HIS A 349 -2.45 5.05 -16.80
N LEU A 350 -1.39 5.63 -16.22
CA LEU A 350 -0.71 6.82 -16.75
C LEU A 350 -0.01 6.58 -18.11
N LEU A 351 0.16 5.33 -18.54
CA LEU A 351 0.83 4.98 -19.80
C LEU A 351 -0.14 4.78 -20.99
N ILE A 352 -1.46 4.77 -20.77
CA ILE A 352 -2.44 4.57 -21.85
C ILE A 352 -2.77 5.92 -22.51
N ASN A 353 -2.23 6.16 -23.71
CA ASN A 353 -2.60 7.32 -24.51
C ASN A 353 -3.86 7.03 -25.35
N MET A 354 -5.02 7.52 -24.93
CA MET A 354 -6.30 7.40 -25.65
C MET A 354 -6.59 8.61 -26.53
N LYS A 355 -7.37 8.42 -27.60
CA LYS A 355 -8.03 9.51 -28.33
C LYS A 355 -9.44 9.72 -27.78
N VAL A 356 -9.73 10.88 -27.20
CA VAL A 356 -11.02 11.17 -26.55
C VAL A 356 -11.75 12.30 -27.27
N LEU A 357 -12.99 12.05 -27.69
CA LEU A 357 -13.90 13.09 -28.17
C LEU A 357 -14.79 13.55 -27.02
N VAL A 358 -14.76 14.84 -26.68
CA VAL A 358 -15.63 15.45 -25.67
C VAL A 358 -16.66 16.35 -26.34
N VAL A 359 -17.94 15.98 -26.24
CA VAL A 359 -19.08 16.70 -26.82
C VAL A 359 -19.76 17.52 -25.72
N LEU A 360 -20.02 18.81 -25.96
CA LEU A 360 -20.74 19.68 -25.03
C LEU A 360 -22.04 20.21 -25.67
N ALA A 361 -23.14 20.08 -24.95
CA ALA A 361 -24.44 20.65 -25.32
C ALA A 361 -24.95 21.63 -24.26
N HIS A 362 -24.32 22.80 -24.15
CA HIS A 362 -24.79 23.87 -23.27
C HIS A 362 -24.58 25.27 -23.90
N PRO A 363 -25.56 26.19 -23.86
CA PRO A 363 -25.43 27.50 -24.52
C PRO A 363 -24.54 28.51 -23.78
N GLU A 364 -24.36 28.33 -22.47
CA GLU A 364 -23.57 29.22 -21.61
C GLU A 364 -22.21 28.57 -21.27
N PRO A 365 -21.07 29.12 -21.75
CA PRO A 365 -19.73 28.60 -21.47
C PRO A 365 -19.35 28.59 -20.00
N GLN A 366 -19.86 29.53 -19.19
CA GLN A 366 -19.59 29.61 -17.75
C GLN A 366 -20.58 28.80 -16.89
N SER A 367 -21.40 27.96 -17.53
CA SER A 367 -22.32 27.08 -16.82
C SER A 367 -21.59 25.96 -16.07
N PHE A 368 -22.29 25.31 -15.14
CA PHE A 368 -21.80 24.10 -14.48
C PHE A 368 -21.35 23.02 -15.49
N ASN A 369 -22.09 22.83 -16.59
CA ASN A 369 -21.68 21.91 -17.67
C ASN A 369 -20.41 22.38 -18.39
N GLY A 370 -20.33 23.67 -18.72
CA GLY A 370 -19.15 24.25 -19.36
C GLY A 370 -17.90 24.12 -18.49
N SER A 371 -18.03 24.33 -17.17
CA SER A 371 -16.94 24.13 -16.21
C SER A 371 -16.52 22.66 -16.09
N LEU A 372 -17.46 21.72 -16.00
CA LEU A 372 -17.13 20.28 -15.99
C LEU A 372 -16.51 19.81 -17.31
N PHE A 373 -16.99 20.34 -18.44
CA PHE A 373 -16.43 20.06 -19.76
C PHE A 373 -14.97 20.51 -19.86
N GLN A 374 -14.68 21.76 -19.49
CA GLN A 374 -13.30 22.27 -19.54
C GLN A 374 -12.39 21.52 -18.56
N MET A 375 -12.89 21.21 -17.37
CA MET A 375 -12.18 20.38 -16.41
C MET A 375 -11.83 19.01 -17.00
N SER A 376 -12.80 18.36 -17.65
CA SER A 376 -12.60 17.03 -18.25
C SER A 376 -11.55 17.07 -19.36
N VAL A 377 -11.60 18.08 -20.24
CA VAL A 377 -10.57 18.29 -21.28
C VAL A 377 -9.19 18.45 -20.64
N ASN A 378 -9.06 19.34 -19.65
CA ASN A 378 -7.78 19.62 -19.00
C ASN A 378 -7.21 18.38 -18.29
N GLU A 379 -8.05 17.60 -17.60
CA GLU A 379 -7.63 16.39 -16.89
C GLU A 379 -7.17 15.31 -17.87
N LEU A 380 -7.89 15.11 -18.97
CA LEU A 380 -7.51 14.12 -19.98
C LEU A 380 -6.20 14.49 -20.69
N GLU A 381 -6.02 15.77 -21.03
CA GLU A 381 -4.78 16.27 -21.62
C GLU A 381 -3.60 16.15 -20.64
N ALA A 382 -3.82 16.42 -19.34
CA ALA A 382 -2.81 16.28 -18.29
C ALA A 382 -2.36 14.82 -18.10
N GLN A 383 -3.25 13.85 -18.36
CA GLN A 383 -2.94 12.42 -18.40
C GLN A 383 -2.24 11.97 -19.70
N GLY A 384 -2.02 12.88 -20.65
CA GLY A 384 -1.33 12.60 -21.91
C GLY A 384 -2.22 12.01 -23.00
N HIS A 385 -3.54 11.96 -22.80
CA HIS A 385 -4.49 11.60 -23.85
C HIS A 385 -4.57 12.68 -24.93
N GLN A 386 -4.94 12.29 -26.15
CA GLN A 386 -5.28 13.24 -27.21
C GLN A 386 -6.77 13.59 -27.11
N VAL A 387 -7.12 14.88 -27.11
CA VAL A 387 -8.49 15.33 -26.95
C VAL A 387 -8.96 16.13 -28.17
N GLN A 388 -10.14 15.79 -28.68
CA GLN A 388 -10.90 16.63 -29.62
C GLN A 388 -12.24 17.01 -29.00
N THR A 389 -12.79 18.14 -29.40
CA THR A 389 -14.02 18.67 -28.83
C THR A 389 -15.09 18.98 -29.87
N SER A 390 -16.35 18.88 -29.46
CA SER A 390 -17.52 19.35 -30.20
C SER A 390 -18.45 20.11 -29.26
N ASP A 391 -18.20 21.40 -29.08
CA ASP A 391 -19.15 22.31 -28.42
C ASP A 391 -20.22 22.72 -29.42
N LEU A 392 -21.38 22.08 -29.34
CA LEU A 392 -22.44 22.18 -30.33
C LEU A 392 -23.01 23.61 -30.43
N TYR A 393 -23.07 24.34 -29.32
CA TYR A 393 -23.57 25.72 -29.33
C TYR A 393 -22.52 26.67 -29.89
N SER A 394 -21.25 26.54 -29.50
CA SER A 394 -20.15 27.33 -30.08
C SER A 394 -19.99 27.08 -31.58
N MET A 395 -20.21 25.84 -32.04
CA MET A 395 -20.23 25.46 -33.46
C MET A 395 -21.44 25.99 -34.22
N LYS A 396 -22.47 26.51 -33.52
CA LYS A 396 -23.78 26.85 -34.09
C LYS A 396 -24.37 25.67 -34.86
N TRP A 397 -24.28 24.48 -34.26
CA TRP A 397 -24.68 23.23 -34.90
C TRP A 397 -26.13 23.29 -35.39
N LYS A 398 -26.35 22.94 -36.65
CA LYS A 398 -27.68 22.77 -37.23
C LYS A 398 -28.31 21.51 -36.65
N SER A 399 -29.37 21.67 -35.86
CA SER A 399 -30.03 20.57 -35.17
C SER A 399 -31.05 19.83 -36.05
N GLU A 400 -31.66 20.53 -36.99
CA GLU A 400 -32.75 20.04 -37.82
C GLU A 400 -32.20 19.22 -38.99
N ILE A 401 -32.70 17.99 -39.15
CA ILE A 401 -32.49 17.22 -40.37
C ILE A 401 -33.51 17.64 -41.42
N ASP A 402 -33.05 18.07 -42.60
CA ASP A 402 -33.90 18.51 -43.69
C ASP A 402 -33.30 18.20 -45.08
N ARG A 403 -33.91 18.73 -46.14
CA ARG A 403 -33.45 18.47 -47.52
C ARG A 403 -32.04 19.01 -47.79
N THR A 404 -31.60 20.05 -47.09
CA THR A 404 -30.27 20.64 -47.30
C THR A 404 -29.15 19.72 -46.86
N ASP A 405 -29.44 18.71 -46.02
CA ASP A 405 -28.49 17.64 -45.67
C ASP A 405 -28.28 16.63 -46.83
N PHE A 406 -29.10 16.70 -47.88
CA PHE A 406 -29.10 15.78 -49.02
C PHE A 406 -29.05 16.54 -50.36
N PRO A 407 -27.96 17.26 -50.67
CA PRO A 407 -27.87 18.16 -51.82
C PRO A 407 -28.04 17.44 -53.17
N ASN A 408 -27.71 16.15 -53.25
CA ASN A 408 -27.84 15.36 -54.47
C ASN A 408 -29.22 14.73 -54.67
N LEU A 409 -30.12 14.89 -53.69
CA LEU A 409 -31.51 14.46 -53.84
C LEU A 409 -32.27 15.48 -54.69
N SER A 410 -32.77 15.04 -55.85
CA SER A 410 -33.61 15.86 -56.74
C SER A 410 -34.71 16.60 -55.96
N THR A 411 -34.93 17.87 -56.31
CA THR A 411 -35.94 18.74 -55.70
C THR A 411 -37.35 18.16 -55.80
N ASP A 412 -37.64 17.44 -56.88
CA ASP A 412 -38.95 16.83 -57.15
C ASP A 412 -39.11 15.46 -56.48
N ALA A 413 -38.01 14.86 -55.99
CA ALA A 413 -38.05 13.58 -55.31
C ALA A 413 -38.56 13.73 -53.87
N ARG A 414 -39.42 12.80 -53.43
CA ARG A 414 -39.87 12.72 -52.03
C ARG A 414 -38.68 12.42 -51.12
N LEU A 415 -38.45 13.27 -50.11
CA LEU A 415 -37.44 13.00 -49.08
C LEU A 415 -37.86 11.82 -48.21
N LYS A 416 -37.08 10.74 -48.29
CA LYS A 416 -37.11 9.62 -47.34
C LYS A 416 -35.78 9.62 -46.59
N VAL A 417 -35.75 10.24 -45.42
CA VAL A 417 -34.52 10.57 -44.67
C VAL A 417 -33.54 9.40 -44.58
N ALA A 418 -33.99 8.22 -44.15
CA ALA A 418 -33.10 7.06 -44.01
C ALA A 418 -32.40 6.65 -45.32
N TYR A 419 -33.15 6.59 -46.43
CA TYR A 419 -32.58 6.24 -47.74
C TYR A 419 -31.70 7.34 -48.32
N ALA A 420 -32.11 8.61 -48.15
CA ALA A 420 -31.28 9.74 -48.56
C ALA A 420 -29.95 9.77 -47.78
N SER A 421 -29.99 9.51 -46.46
CA SER A 421 -28.81 9.36 -45.60
C SER A 421 -27.91 8.22 -46.06
N ARG A 422 -28.48 7.04 -46.35
CA ARG A 422 -27.74 5.89 -46.87
C ARG A 422 -27.03 6.21 -48.18
N ASP A 423 -27.76 6.79 -49.12
CA ASP A 423 -27.24 7.06 -50.47
C ASP A 423 -26.19 8.18 -50.42
N SER A 424 -26.40 9.23 -49.61
CA SER A 424 -25.41 10.28 -49.36
C SER A 424 -24.15 9.75 -48.69
N TYR A 425 -24.26 8.89 -47.67
CA TYR A 425 -23.09 8.27 -47.02
C TYR A 425 -22.31 7.40 -48.02
N LYS A 426 -22.98 6.49 -48.73
CA LYS A 426 -22.35 5.58 -49.71
C LYS A 426 -21.65 6.31 -50.86
N THR A 427 -22.16 7.47 -51.25
CA THR A 427 -21.60 8.26 -52.35
C THR A 427 -20.67 9.38 -51.89
N GLY A 428 -20.41 9.52 -50.58
CA GLY A 428 -19.54 10.56 -50.03
C GLY A 428 -20.12 11.98 -50.10
N ASN A 429 -21.45 12.12 -50.18
CA ASN A 429 -22.16 13.38 -50.40
C ASN A 429 -22.94 13.89 -49.17
N LEU A 430 -22.56 13.48 -47.96
CA LEU A 430 -23.00 14.12 -46.73
C LEU A 430 -22.46 15.56 -46.66
N THR A 431 -23.13 16.43 -45.89
CA THR A 431 -22.65 17.78 -45.62
C THR A 431 -21.35 17.76 -44.82
N GLU A 432 -20.54 18.81 -44.99
CA GLU A 432 -19.18 18.84 -44.44
C GLU A 432 -19.13 18.82 -42.91
N ASP A 433 -20.10 19.46 -42.27
CA ASP A 433 -20.27 19.46 -40.81
C ASP A 433 -20.58 18.06 -40.28
N VAL A 434 -21.42 17.29 -40.99
CA VAL A 434 -21.72 15.89 -40.66
C VAL A 434 -20.50 15.00 -40.86
N LYS A 435 -19.76 15.16 -41.98
CA LYS A 435 -18.53 14.40 -42.24
C LYS A 435 -17.48 14.63 -41.16
N THR A 436 -17.23 15.89 -40.81
CA THR A 436 -16.28 16.26 -39.76
C THR A 436 -16.59 15.56 -38.44
N GLU A 437 -17.87 15.53 -38.03
CA GLU A 437 -18.25 14.86 -36.77
C GLU A 437 -18.16 13.33 -36.86
N GLN A 438 -18.44 12.73 -38.03
CA GLN A 438 -18.20 11.31 -38.27
C GLN A 438 -16.70 10.96 -38.18
N GLU A 439 -15.82 11.81 -38.71
CA GLU A 439 -14.37 11.64 -38.63
C GLU A 439 -13.87 11.68 -37.19
N LYS A 440 -14.37 12.61 -36.36
CA LYS A 440 -14.05 12.66 -34.93
C LYS A 440 -14.48 11.37 -34.20
N LEU A 441 -15.67 10.85 -34.50
CA LEU A 441 -16.17 9.60 -33.91
C LEU A 441 -15.33 8.38 -34.33
N LEU A 442 -14.88 8.33 -35.58
CA LEU A 442 -13.98 7.29 -36.06
C LEU A 442 -12.59 7.40 -35.44
N TRP A 443 -12.09 8.63 -35.26
CA TRP A 443 -10.82 8.94 -34.62
C TRP A 443 -10.82 8.56 -33.14
N ALA A 444 -11.89 8.83 -32.39
CA ALA A 444 -11.93 8.64 -30.95
C ALA A 444 -11.96 7.16 -30.55
N ASP A 445 -11.19 6.80 -29.52
CA ASP A 445 -11.30 5.52 -28.81
C ASP A 445 -12.36 5.62 -27.69
N MET A 446 -12.59 6.84 -27.18
CA MET A 446 -13.62 7.14 -26.20
C MET A 446 -14.42 8.40 -26.53
N VAL A 447 -15.73 8.40 -26.25
CA VAL A 447 -16.61 9.57 -26.37
C VAL A 447 -17.21 9.97 -25.02
N LEU A 448 -17.00 11.21 -24.60
CA LEU A 448 -17.66 11.83 -23.44
C LEU A 448 -18.71 12.81 -23.91
N ILE A 449 -19.93 12.74 -23.37
CA ILE A 449 -21.03 13.61 -23.78
C ILE A 449 -21.56 14.37 -22.56
N HIS A 450 -21.28 15.67 -22.49
CA HIS A 450 -21.71 16.59 -21.44
C HIS A 450 -23.02 17.27 -21.83
N PHE A 451 -24.06 17.13 -21.00
CA PHE A 451 -25.32 17.84 -21.21
C PHE A 451 -26.17 17.94 -19.94
N PRO A 452 -26.99 19.00 -19.81
CA PRO A 452 -28.05 19.04 -18.81
C PRO A 452 -29.24 18.16 -19.23
N LEU A 453 -29.81 17.43 -18.27
CA LEU A 453 -31.03 16.65 -18.51
C LEU A 453 -32.23 17.59 -18.66
N TRP A 454 -32.59 17.90 -19.91
CA TRP A 454 -33.72 18.77 -20.23
C TRP A 454 -34.91 17.92 -20.66
N TRP A 455 -36.03 18.11 -19.95
CA TRP A 455 -37.26 17.32 -20.19
C TRP A 455 -37.01 15.81 -20.22
N TYR A 456 -36.18 15.33 -19.28
CA TYR A 456 -35.83 13.91 -19.11
C TYR A 456 -35.10 13.29 -20.31
N THR A 457 -34.43 14.11 -21.13
CA THR A 457 -33.62 13.64 -22.28
C THR A 457 -32.50 14.64 -22.62
N MET A 458 -31.83 14.40 -23.75
CA MET A 458 -30.82 15.29 -24.32
C MET A 458 -31.40 16.67 -24.70
N PRO A 459 -30.62 17.76 -24.63
CA PRO A 459 -30.96 19.01 -25.32
C PRO A 459 -31.22 18.77 -26.81
N ALA A 460 -32.15 19.53 -27.40
CA ALA A 460 -32.54 19.35 -28.80
C ALA A 460 -31.35 19.45 -29.78
N ILE A 461 -30.38 20.32 -29.51
CA ILE A 461 -29.18 20.45 -30.35
C ILE A 461 -28.33 19.17 -30.37
N LEU A 462 -28.23 18.47 -29.23
CA LEU A 462 -27.52 17.20 -29.11
C LEU A 462 -28.31 16.08 -29.78
N LYS A 463 -29.64 16.06 -29.61
CA LYS A 463 -30.48 15.11 -30.33
C LYS A 463 -30.37 15.27 -31.85
N GLY A 464 -30.32 16.51 -32.33
CA GLY A 464 -30.11 16.85 -33.73
C GLY A 464 -28.71 16.44 -34.24
N TRP A 465 -27.68 16.60 -33.41
CA TRP A 465 -26.35 16.06 -33.70
C TRP A 465 -26.39 14.55 -33.88
N VAL A 466 -27.04 13.81 -32.98
CA VAL A 466 -27.24 12.36 -33.14
C VAL A 466 -27.99 12.06 -34.46
N GLU A 467 -29.14 12.70 -34.71
CA GLU A 467 -29.96 12.42 -35.90
C GLU A 467 -29.27 12.67 -37.24
N ARG A 468 -28.41 13.69 -37.33
CA ARG A 468 -27.69 14.03 -38.55
C ARG A 468 -26.39 13.21 -38.71
N VAL A 469 -25.64 13.02 -37.62
CA VAL A 469 -24.33 12.33 -37.64
C VAL A 469 -24.48 10.81 -37.74
N PHE A 470 -25.47 10.23 -37.04
CA PHE A 470 -25.70 8.78 -37.00
C PHE A 470 -26.47 8.34 -38.25
N SER A 471 -25.78 8.36 -39.39
CA SER A 471 -26.33 8.10 -40.71
C SER A 471 -26.58 6.61 -40.99
N MET A 472 -27.56 6.34 -41.86
CA MET A 472 -27.82 4.99 -42.37
C MET A 472 -26.64 4.52 -43.23
N GLY A 473 -26.23 3.26 -43.08
CA GLY A 473 -25.04 2.70 -43.71
C GLY A 473 -23.74 3.02 -42.97
N PHE A 474 -23.77 3.91 -41.97
CA PHE A 474 -22.65 4.19 -41.07
C PHE A 474 -22.90 3.58 -39.68
N THR A 475 -23.94 4.01 -38.98
CA THR A 475 -24.24 3.60 -37.58
C THR A 475 -25.44 2.67 -37.44
N TYR A 476 -26.34 2.65 -38.44
CA TYR A 476 -27.48 1.74 -38.50
C TYR A 476 -27.79 1.34 -39.94
N GLY A 477 -28.56 0.27 -40.15
CA GLY A 477 -28.80 -0.27 -41.49
C GLY A 477 -27.54 -0.88 -42.13
N VAL A 478 -26.63 -1.36 -41.28
CA VAL A 478 -25.41 -2.11 -41.59
C VAL A 478 -25.59 -3.58 -41.21
N GLY A 479 -24.78 -4.48 -41.77
CA GLY A 479 -24.86 -5.91 -41.51
C GLY A 479 -25.94 -6.67 -42.28
N GLU A 480 -25.84 -8.00 -42.27
CA GLU A 480 -26.80 -8.89 -42.91
C GLU A 480 -28.09 -9.05 -42.09
N HIS A 481 -29.16 -9.50 -42.75
CA HIS A 481 -30.39 -9.91 -42.10
C HIS A 481 -30.69 -11.35 -42.50
N SER A 482 -30.61 -12.26 -41.54
CA SER A 482 -30.77 -13.70 -41.68
C SER A 482 -31.50 -14.29 -40.47
N GLU A 483 -31.79 -15.58 -40.51
CA GLU A 483 -32.45 -16.30 -39.39
C GLU A 483 -31.62 -16.31 -38.10
N LYS A 484 -30.34 -15.93 -38.16
CA LYS A 484 -29.41 -15.95 -37.00
C LYS A 484 -28.76 -14.61 -36.71
N HIS A 485 -28.96 -13.60 -37.55
CA HIS A 485 -28.28 -12.31 -37.46
C HIS A 485 -29.18 -11.20 -37.99
N TYR A 486 -29.36 -10.10 -37.26
CA TYR A 486 -30.29 -9.04 -37.68
C TYR A 486 -29.65 -7.64 -37.60
N GLY A 487 -28.78 -7.38 -38.56
CA GLY A 487 -27.94 -6.18 -38.63
C GLY A 487 -26.83 -6.17 -37.58
N ASP A 488 -25.76 -5.42 -37.87
CA ASP A 488 -24.63 -5.28 -36.96
C ASP A 488 -24.95 -4.13 -35.99
N ARG A 489 -25.59 -4.48 -34.86
CA ARG A 489 -26.06 -3.52 -33.86
C ARG A 489 -26.18 -4.13 -32.46
N TYR A 490 -26.27 -3.28 -31.45
CA TYR A 490 -26.38 -3.63 -30.03
C TYR A 490 -25.25 -4.56 -29.59
N GLY A 491 -24.07 -3.99 -29.39
CA GLY A 491 -22.82 -4.72 -29.09
C GLY A 491 -21.96 -5.04 -30.31
N GLU A 492 -22.49 -4.77 -31.50
CA GLU A 492 -21.80 -4.81 -32.79
C GLU A 492 -22.00 -3.46 -33.51
N GLY A 493 -21.23 -3.23 -34.57
CA GLY A 493 -21.34 -2.04 -35.42
C GLY A 493 -20.04 -1.27 -35.53
N VAL A 494 -20.11 -0.10 -36.16
CA VAL A 494 -18.94 0.72 -36.51
C VAL A 494 -18.13 1.22 -35.30
N PHE A 495 -18.74 1.26 -34.11
CA PHE A 495 -18.10 1.69 -32.88
C PHE A 495 -17.73 0.53 -31.95
N ALA A 496 -17.79 -0.72 -32.43
CA ALA A 496 -17.29 -1.87 -31.67
C ALA A 496 -15.84 -1.66 -31.22
N GLY A 497 -15.59 -1.90 -29.92
CA GLY A 497 -14.29 -1.68 -29.29
C GLY A 497 -14.02 -0.24 -28.80
N LYS A 498 -14.89 0.72 -29.13
CA LYS A 498 -14.81 2.09 -28.59
C LYS A 498 -15.67 2.22 -27.33
N ARG A 499 -15.33 3.15 -26.45
CA ARG A 499 -16.05 3.43 -25.19
C ARG A 499 -16.87 4.71 -25.27
N ALA A 500 -17.97 4.80 -24.52
CA ALA A 500 -18.72 6.05 -24.38
C ALA A 500 -19.28 6.25 -22.98
N MET A 501 -19.30 7.48 -22.47
CA MET A 501 -19.88 7.83 -21.17
C MET A 501 -20.67 9.14 -21.26
N LEU A 502 -21.83 9.18 -20.61
CA LEU A 502 -22.61 10.41 -20.44
C LEU A 502 -22.18 11.12 -19.15
N VAL A 503 -22.05 12.45 -19.21
CA VAL A 503 -21.90 13.34 -18.06
C VAL A 503 -23.12 14.23 -18.00
N VAL A 504 -24.01 13.96 -17.05
CA VAL A 504 -25.38 14.50 -17.01
C VAL A 504 -25.58 15.34 -15.76
N THR A 505 -26.05 16.57 -15.92
CA THR A 505 -26.41 17.42 -14.77
C THR A 505 -27.93 17.55 -14.64
N ILE A 506 -28.42 17.55 -13.41
CA ILE A 506 -29.84 17.51 -13.10
C ILE A 506 -30.16 18.53 -12.00
N GLY A 507 -31.24 19.31 -12.17
CA GLY A 507 -31.71 20.26 -11.14
C GLY A 507 -32.48 19.61 -9.98
N GLY A 508 -33.14 18.48 -10.23
CA GLY A 508 -33.85 17.69 -9.21
C GLY A 508 -32.91 17.00 -8.20
N ARG A 509 -33.46 16.57 -7.08
CA ARG A 509 -32.72 15.80 -6.07
C ARG A 509 -32.60 14.34 -6.48
N GLU A 510 -31.54 13.68 -6.04
CA GLU A 510 -31.26 12.27 -6.34
C GLU A 510 -32.44 11.36 -5.97
N GLU A 511 -33.12 11.60 -4.84
CA GLU A 511 -34.22 10.73 -4.39
C GLU A 511 -35.41 10.73 -5.35
N HIS A 512 -35.59 11.82 -6.12
CA HIS A 512 -36.65 11.92 -7.12
C HIS A 512 -36.43 10.94 -8.28
N TYR A 513 -35.19 10.49 -8.49
CA TYR A 513 -34.75 9.57 -9.54
C TYR A 513 -34.36 8.18 -9.01
N SER A 514 -34.71 7.88 -7.76
CA SER A 514 -34.58 6.53 -7.21
C SER A 514 -35.61 5.57 -7.83
N ALA A 515 -35.51 4.27 -7.55
CA ALA A 515 -36.46 3.25 -8.00
C ALA A 515 -37.93 3.51 -7.57
N ARG A 516 -38.13 4.39 -6.59
CA ARG A 516 -39.45 4.79 -6.07
C ARG A 516 -39.72 6.29 -6.26
N GLY A 517 -38.80 7.00 -6.89
CA GLY A 517 -38.89 8.42 -7.15
C GLY A 517 -39.92 8.72 -8.23
N ILE A 518 -40.58 9.87 -8.13
CA ILE A 518 -41.66 10.25 -9.05
C ILE A 518 -41.18 10.46 -10.48
N ALA A 519 -39.89 10.77 -10.69
CA ALA A 519 -39.31 10.92 -12.02
C ALA A 519 -39.00 9.58 -12.70
N GLY A 520 -39.01 8.46 -11.95
CA GLY A 520 -38.50 7.17 -12.40
C GLY A 520 -36.99 7.01 -12.17
N HIS A 521 -36.50 5.77 -12.20
CA HIS A 521 -35.09 5.48 -11.97
C HIS A 521 -34.21 6.19 -13.01
N ILE A 522 -33.09 6.79 -12.59
CA ILE A 522 -32.21 7.54 -13.51
C ILE A 522 -31.74 6.68 -14.70
N ASP A 523 -31.36 5.44 -14.46
CA ASP A 523 -30.89 4.54 -15.52
C ASP A 523 -31.99 4.19 -16.53
N ASP A 524 -33.27 4.16 -16.11
CA ASP A 524 -34.38 3.93 -17.03
C ASP A 524 -34.60 5.14 -17.94
N LEU A 525 -34.40 6.36 -17.42
CA LEU A 525 -34.47 7.59 -18.21
C LEU A 525 -33.30 7.72 -19.20
N LEU A 526 -32.12 7.23 -18.82
CA LEU A 526 -30.95 7.24 -19.67
C LEU A 526 -30.87 6.01 -20.60
N TYR A 527 -31.69 4.98 -20.39
CA TYR A 527 -31.69 3.77 -21.22
C TYR A 527 -31.88 4.05 -22.72
N PRO A 528 -32.82 4.92 -23.18
CA PRO A 528 -32.94 5.25 -24.60
C PRO A 528 -31.67 5.85 -25.22
N ILE A 529 -30.82 6.48 -24.41
CA ILE A 529 -29.54 7.06 -24.83
C ILE A 529 -28.45 6.00 -24.76
N ASN A 530 -28.20 5.44 -23.57
CA ASN A 530 -27.14 4.47 -23.34
C ASN A 530 -27.33 3.22 -24.20
N HIS A 531 -28.52 2.63 -24.21
CA HIS A 531 -28.78 1.44 -25.02
C HIS A 531 -29.14 1.81 -26.47
N GLY A 532 -30.07 2.73 -26.68
CA GLY A 532 -30.66 3.02 -27.99
C GLY A 532 -29.80 3.88 -28.92
N VAL A 533 -28.92 4.73 -28.39
CA VAL A 533 -28.05 5.60 -29.19
C VAL A 533 -26.60 5.14 -29.14
N LEU A 534 -26.06 4.78 -27.97
CA LEU A 534 -24.64 4.45 -27.83
C LEU A 534 -24.34 2.96 -28.05
N TYR A 535 -25.03 2.07 -27.34
CA TYR A 535 -24.80 0.62 -27.48
C TYR A 535 -25.24 0.10 -28.86
N TYR A 536 -26.28 0.69 -29.45
CA TYR A 536 -26.81 0.34 -30.77
C TYR A 536 -25.72 0.25 -31.86
N PRO A 537 -24.88 1.28 -32.10
CA PRO A 537 -23.79 1.20 -33.09
C PRO A 537 -22.51 0.53 -32.57
N GLY A 538 -22.51 -0.03 -31.35
CA GLY A 538 -21.45 -0.91 -30.85
C GLY A 538 -20.55 -0.34 -29.75
N PHE A 539 -20.82 0.85 -29.19
CA PHE A 539 -20.00 1.34 -28.07
C PHE A 539 -20.09 0.41 -26.85
N GLN A 540 -18.96 0.24 -26.16
CA GLN A 540 -18.95 -0.18 -24.77
C GLN A 540 -19.37 1.01 -23.90
N VAL A 541 -20.60 0.99 -23.41
CA VAL A 541 -21.19 2.14 -22.70
C VAL A 541 -20.85 2.05 -21.22
N LEU A 542 -20.14 3.05 -20.70
CA LEU A 542 -19.79 3.15 -19.29
C LEU A 542 -20.96 3.70 -18.47
N PRO A 543 -21.04 3.37 -17.15
CA PRO A 543 -22.00 3.98 -16.25
C PRO A 543 -21.93 5.51 -16.31
N SER A 544 -23.10 6.15 -16.49
CA SER A 544 -23.16 7.61 -16.62
C SER A 544 -22.72 8.32 -15.33
N HIS A 545 -22.01 9.44 -15.46
CA HIS A 545 -21.72 10.33 -14.34
C HIS A 545 -22.87 11.33 -14.22
N VAL A 546 -23.65 11.24 -13.14
CA VAL A 546 -24.84 12.08 -12.93
C VAL A 546 -24.65 12.97 -11.72
N VAL A 547 -24.80 14.27 -11.91
CA VAL A 547 -24.72 15.28 -10.84
C VAL A 547 -26.11 15.85 -10.59
N TYR A 548 -26.58 15.75 -9.34
CA TYR A 548 -27.90 16.22 -8.92
C TYR A 548 -27.85 17.59 -8.26
N GLN A 549 -29.02 18.25 -8.18
CA GLN A 549 -29.20 19.55 -7.54
C GLN A 549 -28.25 20.65 -8.04
N THR A 550 -27.85 20.63 -9.31
CA THR A 550 -26.79 21.52 -9.82
C THR A 550 -27.13 23.00 -9.70
N ASP A 551 -28.41 23.36 -9.69
CA ASP A 551 -28.88 24.75 -9.50
C ASP A 551 -28.70 25.27 -8.06
N ARG A 552 -28.21 24.42 -7.14
CA ARG A 552 -28.07 24.71 -5.70
C ARG A 552 -26.68 24.45 -5.14
N LEU A 553 -25.75 23.93 -5.96
CA LEU A 553 -24.39 23.67 -5.52
C LEU A 553 -23.62 24.98 -5.42
N ASP A 554 -22.87 25.14 -4.33
CA ASP A 554 -21.88 26.20 -4.19
C ASP A 554 -20.52 25.75 -4.74
N GLN A 555 -19.49 26.57 -4.55
CA GLN A 555 -18.12 26.28 -5.02
C GLN A 555 -17.59 24.95 -4.46
N ALA A 556 -17.83 24.68 -3.18
CA ALA A 556 -17.38 23.44 -2.53
C ALA A 556 -18.14 22.22 -3.09
N GLY A 557 -19.43 22.37 -3.35
CA GLY A 557 -20.24 21.38 -4.06
C GLY A 557 -19.69 21.09 -5.45
N PHE A 558 -19.39 22.12 -6.25
CA PHE A 558 -18.78 21.96 -7.57
C PHE A 558 -17.44 21.22 -7.49
N GLU A 559 -16.53 21.63 -6.59
CA GLU A 559 -15.20 21.02 -6.45
C GLU A 559 -15.28 19.54 -6.11
N LYS A 560 -16.23 19.16 -5.25
CA LYS A 560 -16.47 17.76 -4.90
C LYS A 560 -16.92 16.93 -6.11
N GLU A 561 -17.90 17.42 -6.86
CA GLU A 561 -18.42 16.72 -8.04
C GLU A 561 -17.36 16.68 -9.17
N ALA A 562 -16.59 17.76 -9.33
CA ALA A 562 -15.47 17.82 -10.25
C ALA A 562 -14.37 16.82 -9.90
N GLU A 563 -14.00 16.66 -8.62
CA GLU A 563 -13.02 15.64 -8.22
C GLU A 563 -13.56 14.23 -8.43
N THR A 564 -14.83 13.99 -8.13
CA THR A 564 -15.48 12.69 -8.38
C THR A 564 -15.43 12.33 -9.87
N LEU A 565 -15.62 13.31 -10.76
CA LEU A 565 -15.43 13.10 -12.20
C LEU A 565 -13.96 12.90 -12.55
N ARG A 566 -13.01 13.68 -12.00
CA ARG A 566 -11.57 13.49 -12.23
C ARG A 566 -11.09 12.10 -11.87
N GLU A 567 -11.49 11.58 -10.70
CA GLU A 567 -11.17 10.21 -10.30
C GLU A 567 -11.66 9.19 -11.34
N LYS A 568 -12.88 9.34 -11.86
CA LYS A 568 -13.36 8.49 -12.96
C LYS A 568 -12.52 8.67 -14.23
N LEU A 569 -12.14 9.90 -14.56
CA LEU A 569 -11.33 10.20 -15.75
C LEU A 569 -9.91 9.60 -15.65
N ARG A 570 -9.36 9.43 -14.43
CA ARG A 570 -8.07 8.78 -14.18
C ARG A 570 -8.08 7.26 -14.36
N HIS A 571 -9.25 6.66 -14.47
CA HIS A 571 -9.44 5.21 -14.54
C HIS A 571 -10.35 4.79 -15.72
N LEU A 572 -10.45 5.61 -16.77
CA LEU A 572 -11.39 5.39 -17.88
C LEU A 572 -11.27 4.05 -18.60
N ASP A 573 -10.07 3.49 -18.63
CA ASP A 573 -9.74 2.21 -19.25
C ASP A 573 -10.23 1.00 -18.44
N THR A 574 -10.38 1.16 -17.12
CA THR A 574 -10.77 0.07 -16.20
C THR A 574 -12.21 0.12 -15.74
N ILE A 575 -12.93 1.23 -15.96
CA ILE A 575 -14.36 1.28 -15.66
C ILE A 575 -15.06 0.17 -16.44
N GLU A 576 -15.75 -0.71 -15.71
CA GLU A 576 -16.54 -1.78 -16.31
C GLU A 576 -17.74 -1.18 -17.06
N PRO A 577 -17.94 -1.51 -18.35
CA PRO A 577 -19.13 -1.09 -19.08
C PRO A 577 -20.41 -1.65 -18.48
N ILE A 578 -21.54 -0.99 -18.75
CA ILE A 578 -22.87 -1.54 -18.46
C ILE A 578 -23.00 -2.85 -19.27
N PRO A 579 -23.29 -4.00 -18.62
CA PRO A 579 -23.24 -5.30 -19.28
C PRO A 579 -24.53 -5.57 -20.06
N TYR A 580 -24.80 -4.75 -21.07
CA TYR A 580 -25.91 -4.96 -21.99
C TYR A 580 -25.76 -6.27 -22.76
N ARG A 581 -26.89 -6.92 -23.02
CA ARG A 581 -26.93 -8.17 -23.80
C ARG A 581 -26.72 -7.88 -25.29
N PRO A 582 -25.74 -8.51 -25.94
CA PRO A 582 -25.57 -8.38 -27.38
C PRO A 582 -26.77 -8.97 -28.13
N GLN A 583 -27.26 -8.28 -29.17
CA GLN A 583 -28.44 -8.74 -29.91
C GLN A 583 -28.20 -10.09 -30.57
N ASN A 584 -27.11 -10.22 -31.34
CA ASN A 584 -26.80 -11.43 -32.10
C ASN A 584 -26.00 -12.46 -31.29
N GLY A 585 -25.76 -12.22 -30.00
CA GLY A 585 -24.98 -13.10 -29.11
C GLY A 585 -25.72 -14.31 -28.55
N GLY A 586 -26.97 -14.54 -28.98
CA GLY A 586 -27.75 -15.75 -28.66
C GLY A 586 -28.78 -15.61 -27.52
N ASP A 587 -28.82 -14.48 -26.81
CA ASP A 587 -29.79 -14.22 -25.73
C ASP A 587 -31.21 -13.93 -26.26
N TYR A 588 -31.33 -13.47 -27.51
CA TYR A 588 -32.61 -13.11 -28.13
C TYR A 588 -33.06 -14.15 -29.16
N GLU A 589 -34.37 -14.34 -29.28
CA GLU A 589 -34.99 -15.06 -30.40
C GLU A 589 -34.88 -14.25 -31.68
N MET A 590 -34.49 -14.91 -32.78
CA MET A 590 -34.40 -14.31 -34.11
C MET A 590 -35.55 -14.84 -34.98
N PRO A 591 -36.23 -13.99 -35.78
CA PRO A 591 -36.01 -12.56 -35.99
C PRO A 591 -36.90 -11.65 -35.10
N THR A 592 -37.60 -12.20 -34.11
CA THR A 592 -38.55 -11.42 -33.28
C THR A 592 -37.86 -10.44 -32.33
N LEU A 593 -36.58 -10.67 -32.04
CA LEU A 593 -35.74 -9.85 -31.15
C LEU A 593 -36.30 -9.74 -29.73
N THR A 594 -36.95 -10.81 -29.28
CA THR A 594 -37.47 -10.96 -27.92
C THR A 594 -36.50 -11.77 -27.09
N LEU A 595 -36.23 -11.35 -25.85
CA LEU A 595 -35.35 -12.09 -24.95
C LEU A 595 -35.89 -13.52 -24.74
N LYS A 596 -35.01 -14.52 -24.79
CA LYS A 596 -35.40 -15.90 -24.56
C LYS A 596 -35.92 -16.10 -23.12
N PRO A 597 -37.01 -16.85 -22.93
CA PRO A 597 -37.56 -17.08 -21.59
C PRO A 597 -36.54 -17.70 -20.63
N GLY A 598 -36.50 -17.21 -19.39
CA GLY A 598 -35.61 -17.70 -18.34
C GLY A 598 -34.20 -17.10 -18.34
N LEU A 599 -33.91 -16.15 -19.25
CA LEU A 599 -32.67 -15.37 -19.23
C LEU A 599 -32.82 -14.04 -18.48
N GLU A 600 -34.04 -13.62 -18.16
CA GLU A 600 -34.31 -12.45 -17.34
C GLU A 600 -33.71 -12.61 -15.93
N GLY A 601 -33.11 -11.52 -15.41
CA GLY A 601 -32.64 -11.46 -14.04
C GLY A 601 -33.78 -11.61 -13.04
N LYS A 602 -33.48 -11.95 -11.78
CA LYS A 602 -34.51 -12.16 -10.76
C LYS A 602 -35.32 -10.88 -10.53
N ASN A 603 -36.62 -10.92 -10.81
CA ASN A 603 -37.55 -9.77 -10.78
C ASN A 603 -37.25 -8.68 -11.83
N ALA A 604 -36.37 -8.92 -12.81
CA ALA A 604 -36.10 -7.96 -13.88
C ALA A 604 -37.31 -7.89 -14.82
N THR A 605 -37.74 -6.67 -15.13
CA THR A 605 -38.81 -6.38 -16.11
C THR A 605 -38.47 -5.09 -16.86
N GLY A 606 -39.09 -4.87 -18.03
CA GLY A 606 -38.83 -3.68 -18.83
C GLY A 606 -37.35 -3.59 -19.25
N PHE A 607 -36.74 -2.42 -19.09
CA PHE A 607 -35.36 -2.17 -19.54
C PHE A 607 -34.31 -3.05 -18.84
N SER A 608 -34.51 -3.36 -17.56
CA SER A 608 -33.55 -4.13 -16.77
C SER A 608 -33.29 -5.55 -17.29
N ILE A 609 -34.18 -6.14 -18.09
CA ILE A 609 -33.97 -7.48 -18.65
C ILE A 609 -32.80 -7.53 -19.65
N HIS A 610 -32.44 -6.37 -20.21
CA HIS A 610 -31.39 -6.24 -21.22
C HIS A 610 -29.99 -6.11 -20.63
N ILE A 611 -29.86 -6.19 -19.29
CA ILE A 611 -28.59 -6.17 -18.56
C ILE A 611 -28.32 -7.59 -18.04
N ARG A 612 -27.07 -8.07 -18.11
CA ARG A 612 -26.65 -9.34 -17.52
C ARG A 612 -26.38 -9.18 -16.02
N ASP A 613 -26.81 -10.14 -15.20
CA ASP A 613 -26.42 -10.23 -13.80
C ASP A 613 -24.91 -10.55 -13.73
N SER A 614 -24.14 -9.72 -13.01
CA SER A 614 -22.67 -9.79 -12.88
C SER A 614 -22.14 -11.04 -12.16
N GLY A 615 -22.96 -12.09 -11.99
CA GLY A 615 -22.60 -13.39 -11.41
C GLY A 615 -22.49 -14.55 -12.40
N ALA A 616 -22.70 -14.32 -13.70
CA ALA A 616 -22.60 -15.34 -14.75
C ALA A 616 -21.45 -15.02 -15.73
N ALA A 617 -20.22 -14.98 -15.23
CA ALA A 617 -19.06 -15.12 -16.10
C ALA A 617 -19.06 -16.56 -16.65
N GLU A 618 -19.07 -16.66 -17.98
CA GLU A 618 -19.22 -17.89 -18.75
C GLU A 618 -18.07 -18.86 -18.47
N GLY A 619 -18.39 -20.01 -17.88
CA GLY A 619 -17.68 -21.24 -18.15
C GLY A 619 -18.12 -21.76 -19.51
N LYS A 620 -17.26 -21.61 -20.52
CA LYS A 620 -17.28 -22.42 -21.74
C LYS A 620 -15.86 -22.81 -22.12
#